data_AF-A0A7C2XBU6-F1
#
_entry.id   AF-A0A7C2XBU6-F1
#
_cell.length_a   1.000
_cell.length_b   1.000
_cell.length_c   1.000
_cell.angle_alpha   90.00
_cell.angle_beta   90.00
_cell.angle_gamma   90.00
#
_symmetry.space_group_name_H-M   'P 1'
#
loop_
_entity.id
_entity.type
_entity.pdbx_description
1 polymer ?
#
loop_
_entity_poly.entity_id
_entity_poly.type
_entity_poly.pdbx_seq_one_letter_code
_entity_poly.pdbx_strand_id
1 'polypeptide(L)'
;MNDKQLAALGVAALIMVILTVVVTREAPVTTDDVFRRGSYLVQGLDPQRIDGIYLERAGESLRLARSGERFVILDKDSYPAVTKRVNDVFMTVVGIRCDELVTADSGNHAALGVDGGDKSTIIRFLDRDGDPKLGVIVGSAKEEDRSIRSYVRLEGDDRVYLSERTVPFVNVDFGGYVRERFFEEEVDLFTELRIVNPRGGVAIKRKNGGFTVDGVSDIDGKAAGDLLDRVVTMRLTDIAGKDDIDDIPFETELTLRRRDKIIHRIKLGSRNGACFVKLEAIADFPGGKIAISPDESDESLREKEALLIAAEAVDTFNEQHQGWIYEVDGAFDDFILKTPAELLLE
;
A
#
# COMPACT_ATOMS: atom_id res chain seq x y z
N MET A 1 -3.02 -75.94 -2.48
CA MET A 1 -3.72 -74.76 -3.01
C MET A 1 -3.47 -74.76 -4.51
N ASN A 2 -4.51 -74.74 -5.33
CA ASN A 2 -4.38 -74.97 -6.78
C ASN A 2 -3.96 -73.66 -7.48
N ASP A 3 -3.10 -73.70 -8.50
CA ASP A 3 -2.60 -72.49 -9.20
C ASP A 3 -3.74 -71.59 -9.72
N LYS A 4 -4.90 -72.18 -10.00
CA LYS A 4 -6.13 -71.48 -10.37
C LYS A 4 -6.71 -70.61 -9.24
N GLN A 5 -6.52 -71.00 -7.98
CA GLN A 5 -6.96 -70.23 -6.81
C GLN A 5 -6.03 -69.04 -6.54
N LEU A 6 -4.72 -69.22 -6.75
CA LEU A 6 -3.73 -68.13 -6.68
C LEU A 6 -3.94 -67.10 -7.81
N ALA A 7 -4.23 -67.56 -9.04
CA ALA A 7 -4.56 -66.68 -10.15
C ALA A 7 -5.87 -65.88 -9.90
N ALA A 8 -6.90 -66.54 -9.35
CA ALA A 8 -8.16 -65.87 -9.02
C ALA A 8 -7.98 -64.79 -7.94
N LEU A 9 -7.14 -65.04 -6.93
CA LEU A 9 -6.79 -64.06 -5.90
C LEU A 9 -6.01 -62.87 -6.47
N GLY A 10 -5.08 -63.10 -7.39
CA GLY A 10 -4.33 -62.03 -8.05
C GLY A 10 -5.22 -61.10 -8.88
N VAL A 11 -6.18 -61.66 -9.62
CA VAL A 11 -7.15 -60.88 -10.40
C VAL A 11 -8.08 -60.07 -9.49
N ALA A 12 -8.56 -60.67 -8.40
CA ALA A 12 -9.41 -59.97 -7.43
C ALA A 12 -8.69 -58.80 -6.75
N ALA A 13 -7.40 -58.98 -6.41
CA ALA A 13 -6.59 -57.91 -5.83
C ALA A 13 -6.37 -56.75 -6.82
N LEU A 14 -6.10 -57.06 -8.09
CA LEU A 14 -5.93 -56.04 -9.13
C LEU A 14 -7.22 -55.24 -9.36
N ILE A 15 -8.37 -55.91 -9.36
CA ILE A 15 -9.68 -55.24 -9.47
C ILE A 15 -9.92 -54.31 -8.28
N MET A 16 -9.60 -54.73 -7.05
CA MET A 16 -9.75 -53.87 -5.86
C MET A 16 -8.83 -52.65 -5.88
N VAL A 17 -7.61 -52.78 -6.39
CA VAL A 17 -6.68 -51.63 -6.55
C VAL A 17 -7.23 -50.66 -7.59
N ILE A 18 -7.72 -51.15 -8.73
CA ILE A 18 -8.33 -50.31 -9.76
C ILE A 18 -9.59 -49.63 -9.23
N LEU A 19 -10.45 -50.36 -8.51
CA LEU A 19 -11.65 -49.77 -7.88
C LEU A 19 -11.27 -48.69 -6.86
N THR A 20 -10.22 -48.93 -6.07
CA THR A 20 -9.74 -47.97 -5.08
C THR A 20 -9.22 -46.70 -5.77
N VAL A 21 -8.46 -46.82 -6.85
CA VAL A 21 -7.97 -45.66 -7.63
C VAL A 21 -9.12 -44.91 -8.32
N VAL A 22 -10.15 -45.61 -8.79
CA VAL A 22 -11.36 -45.00 -9.37
C VAL A 22 -12.19 -44.29 -8.30
N VAL A 23 -12.27 -44.84 -7.08
CA VAL A 23 -12.98 -44.21 -5.95
C VAL A 23 -12.18 -43.05 -5.33
N THR A 24 -10.85 -43.07 -5.40
CA THR A 24 -9.97 -42.00 -4.88
C THR A 24 -9.64 -40.91 -5.89
N ARG A 25 -9.89 -41.12 -7.18
CA ARG A 25 -9.92 -40.04 -8.17
C ARG A 25 -11.31 -39.39 -8.12
N GLU A 26 -11.37 -38.28 -7.40
CA GLU A 26 -12.48 -37.31 -7.44
C GLU A 26 -13.76 -37.74 -6.71
N ALA A 27 -13.65 -38.08 -5.42
CA ALA A 27 -14.70 -37.66 -4.51
C ALA A 27 -14.47 -36.16 -4.22
N PRO A 28 -15.38 -35.25 -4.60
CA PRO A 28 -15.38 -33.92 -4.01
C PRO A 28 -15.41 -34.13 -2.50
N VAL A 29 -14.62 -33.36 -1.77
CA VAL A 29 -14.72 -33.31 -0.31
C VAL A 29 -16.08 -32.72 0.02
N THR A 30 -17.14 -33.52 -0.04
CA THR A 30 -18.39 -33.26 0.68
C THR A 30 -18.11 -33.61 2.12
N THR A 31 -17.33 -32.76 2.79
CA THR A 31 -17.60 -32.56 4.20
C THR A 31 -19.01 -32.00 4.26
N ASP A 32 -19.97 -32.84 4.63
CA ASP A 32 -21.12 -32.41 5.43
C ASP A 32 -20.59 -31.83 6.74
N ASP A 33 -19.87 -30.70 6.62
CA ASP A 33 -19.51 -29.87 7.75
C ASP A 33 -20.80 -29.14 8.08
N VAL A 34 -21.59 -29.74 8.97
CA VAL A 34 -22.77 -29.12 9.53
C VAL A 34 -22.33 -27.76 10.03
N PHE A 35 -22.78 -26.71 9.35
CA PHE A 35 -22.42 -25.33 9.65
C PHE A 35 -22.57 -25.09 11.16
N ARG A 36 -21.50 -24.59 11.78
CA ARG A 36 -21.51 -24.18 13.18
C ARG A 36 -21.41 -22.68 13.25
N ARG A 37 -22.35 -22.04 13.95
CA ARG A 37 -22.29 -20.62 14.27
C ARG A 37 -20.95 -20.26 14.92
N GLY A 38 -20.33 -19.19 14.45
CA GLY A 38 -19.02 -18.72 14.87
C GLY A 38 -17.84 -19.47 14.26
N SER A 39 -18.08 -20.38 13.31
CA SER A 39 -17.01 -20.97 12.49
C SER A 39 -16.35 -19.91 11.60
N TYR A 40 -15.07 -20.10 11.33
CA TYR A 40 -14.33 -19.27 10.39
C TYR A 40 -14.69 -19.66 8.95
N LEU A 41 -14.91 -18.66 8.10
CA LEU A 41 -15.11 -18.88 6.66
C LEU A 41 -13.88 -19.55 6.02
N VAL A 42 -12.70 -19.10 6.46
CA VAL A 42 -11.40 -19.56 5.95
C VAL A 42 -10.66 -20.28 7.06
N GLN A 43 -10.19 -21.49 6.78
CA GLN A 43 -9.41 -22.29 7.71
C GLN A 43 -8.07 -22.68 7.09
N GLY A 44 -6.98 -22.54 7.85
CA GLY A 44 -5.66 -23.03 7.44
C GLY A 44 -4.95 -22.23 6.35
N LEU A 45 -5.33 -20.97 6.09
CA LEU A 45 -4.56 -20.09 5.22
C LEU A 45 -3.19 -19.82 5.84
N ASP A 46 -2.12 -20.14 5.11
CA ASP A 46 -0.74 -19.83 5.49
C ASP A 46 -0.24 -18.64 4.67
N PRO A 47 -0.09 -17.44 5.27
CA PRO A 47 0.36 -16.25 4.57
C PRO A 47 1.75 -16.38 3.93
N GLN A 48 2.59 -17.30 4.43
CA GLN A 48 3.94 -17.50 3.88
C GLN A 48 3.93 -18.21 2.52
N ARG A 49 2.83 -18.90 2.20
CA ARG A 49 2.65 -19.63 0.93
C ARG A 49 1.90 -18.82 -0.13
N ILE A 50 1.61 -17.56 0.17
CA ILE A 50 0.92 -16.64 -0.74
C ILE A 50 1.96 -15.75 -1.40
N ASP A 51 2.02 -15.81 -2.72
CA ASP A 51 2.93 -15.02 -3.57
C ASP A 51 2.19 -13.90 -4.29
N GLY A 52 0.86 -13.90 -4.32
CA GLY A 52 0.08 -12.84 -4.95
C GLY A 52 -1.25 -12.56 -4.25
N ILE A 53 -1.77 -11.34 -4.44
CA ILE A 53 -3.11 -10.94 -4.01
C ILE A 53 -3.78 -10.23 -5.18
N TYR A 54 -4.97 -10.68 -5.54
CA TYR A 54 -5.83 -10.02 -6.51
C TYR A 54 -7.06 -9.47 -5.79
N LEU A 55 -7.35 -8.20 -6.04
CA LEU A 55 -8.45 -7.47 -5.43
C LEU A 55 -9.29 -6.86 -6.52
N GLU A 56 -10.61 -6.94 -6.40
CA GLU A 56 -11.53 -6.38 -7.39
C GLU A 56 -12.83 -5.90 -6.74
N ARG A 57 -13.34 -4.75 -7.17
CA ARG A 57 -14.67 -4.24 -6.83
C ARG A 57 -15.13 -3.25 -7.89
N ALA A 58 -16.37 -3.40 -8.37
CA ALA A 58 -17.00 -2.44 -9.28
C ALA A 58 -16.14 -2.07 -10.51
N GLY A 59 -15.46 -3.07 -11.09
CA GLY A 59 -14.58 -2.92 -12.25
C GLY A 59 -13.18 -2.35 -11.95
N GLU A 60 -12.92 -1.85 -10.74
CA GLU A 60 -11.58 -1.52 -10.28
C GLU A 60 -10.89 -2.78 -9.77
N SER A 61 -9.60 -2.93 -10.09
CA SER A 61 -8.81 -4.05 -9.59
C SER A 61 -7.38 -3.63 -9.28
N LEU A 62 -6.75 -4.37 -8.37
CA LEU A 62 -5.36 -4.21 -7.99
C LEU A 62 -4.69 -5.57 -7.86
N ARG A 63 -3.47 -5.64 -8.39
CA ARG A 63 -2.60 -6.81 -8.25
C ARG A 63 -1.39 -6.52 -7.40
N LEU A 64 -1.23 -7.31 -6.34
CA LEU A 64 -0.04 -7.33 -5.50
C LEU A 64 0.72 -8.64 -5.73
N ALA A 65 2.04 -8.56 -5.76
CA ALA A 65 2.91 -9.73 -5.82
C ALA A 65 3.99 -9.66 -4.74
N ARG A 66 4.41 -10.80 -4.23
CA ARG A 66 5.53 -10.89 -3.29
C ARG A 66 6.84 -10.74 -4.06
N SER A 67 7.67 -9.80 -3.61
CA SER A 67 9.03 -9.58 -4.11
C SER A 67 9.98 -9.54 -2.91
N GLY A 68 10.68 -10.66 -2.68
CA GLY A 68 11.48 -10.86 -1.48
C GLY A 68 10.58 -10.93 -0.23
N GLU A 69 10.84 -10.08 0.75
CA GLU A 69 10.10 -10.06 2.02
C GLU A 69 8.86 -9.15 2.02
N ARG A 70 8.60 -8.42 0.93
CA ARG A 70 7.51 -7.45 0.83
C ARG A 70 6.60 -7.71 -0.36
N PHE A 71 5.42 -7.09 -0.36
CA PHE A 71 4.55 -7.05 -1.52
C PHE A 71 4.79 -5.78 -2.35
N VAL A 72 4.61 -5.89 -3.66
CA VAL A 72 4.72 -4.82 -4.65
C VAL A 72 3.44 -4.74 -5.49
N ILE A 73 3.11 -3.55 -5.98
CA ILE A 73 1.96 -3.30 -6.84
C ILE A 73 2.38 -3.53 -8.29
N LEU A 74 1.86 -4.58 -8.92
CA LEU A 74 2.28 -4.99 -10.26
C LEU A 74 1.93 -3.96 -11.33
N ASP A 75 0.79 -3.29 -11.18
CA ASP A 75 0.29 -2.33 -12.17
C ASP A 75 0.99 -0.95 -12.07
N LYS A 76 2.01 -0.81 -11.21
CA LYS A 76 2.76 0.41 -10.93
C LYS A 76 4.26 0.12 -10.81
N ASP A 77 4.83 -0.52 -11.83
CA ASP A 77 6.26 -0.85 -11.95
C ASP A 77 6.85 -1.58 -10.73
N SER A 78 6.04 -2.42 -10.08
CA SER A 78 6.40 -3.10 -8.83
C SER A 78 6.71 -2.15 -7.66
N TYR A 79 5.95 -1.04 -7.55
CA TYR A 79 6.09 -0.12 -6.44
C TYR A 79 5.82 -0.83 -5.09
N PRO A 80 6.65 -0.64 -4.06
CA PRO A 80 6.47 -1.29 -2.77
C PRO A 80 5.15 -0.92 -2.10
N ALA A 81 4.33 -1.93 -1.78
CA ALA A 81 3.13 -1.76 -0.99
C ALA A 81 3.48 -1.60 0.50
N VAL A 82 2.65 -0.86 1.24
CA VAL A 82 2.77 -0.72 2.69
C VAL A 82 2.41 -2.05 3.36
N THR A 83 3.40 -2.69 3.97
CA THR A 83 3.28 -4.02 4.62
C THR A 83 2.09 -4.13 5.55
N LYS A 84 1.84 -3.10 6.37
CA LYS A 84 0.68 -3.08 7.29
C LYS A 84 -0.64 -3.24 6.54
N ARG A 85 -0.84 -2.49 5.45
CA ARG A 85 -2.08 -2.49 4.68
C ARG A 85 -2.31 -3.82 3.98
N VAL A 86 -1.25 -4.46 3.52
CA VAL A 86 -1.30 -5.83 2.97
C VAL A 86 -1.67 -6.84 4.06
N ASN A 87 -1.04 -6.75 5.25
CA ASN A 87 -1.37 -7.61 6.38
C ASN A 87 -2.83 -7.44 6.84
N ASP A 88 -3.37 -6.22 6.78
CA ASP A 88 -4.77 -5.94 7.11
C ASP A 88 -5.73 -6.71 6.18
N VAL A 89 -5.38 -6.97 4.91
CA VAL A 89 -6.17 -7.83 4.01
C VAL A 89 -6.18 -9.28 4.49
N PHE A 90 -5.01 -9.83 4.84
CA PHE A 90 -4.93 -11.19 5.40
C PHE A 90 -5.77 -11.32 6.66
N MET A 91 -5.60 -10.38 7.59
CA MET A 91 -6.34 -10.36 8.87
C MET A 91 -7.84 -10.21 8.66
N THR A 92 -8.25 -9.40 7.68
CA THR A 92 -9.66 -9.24 7.31
C THR A 92 -10.25 -10.56 6.89
N VAL A 93 -9.59 -11.29 5.97
CA VAL A 93 -10.12 -12.54 5.43
C VAL A 93 -10.11 -13.69 6.45
N VAL A 94 -9.00 -13.92 7.16
CA VAL A 94 -8.94 -15.00 8.16
C VAL A 94 -9.80 -14.70 9.41
N GLY A 95 -10.15 -13.43 9.62
CA GLY A 95 -11.01 -12.98 10.71
C GLY A 95 -12.50 -13.16 10.45
N ILE A 96 -12.92 -13.52 9.24
CA ILE A 96 -14.35 -13.65 8.91
C ILE A 96 -14.94 -14.87 9.63
N ARG A 97 -15.86 -14.59 10.56
CA ARG A 97 -16.68 -15.59 11.23
C ARG A 97 -18.11 -15.57 10.70
N CYS A 98 -18.69 -16.75 10.56
CA CYS A 98 -20.00 -16.96 9.98
C CYS A 98 -21.05 -17.16 11.09
N ASP A 99 -22.14 -16.41 11.01
CA ASP A 99 -23.28 -16.46 11.94
C ASP A 99 -24.34 -17.47 11.49
N GLU A 100 -24.64 -17.47 10.19
CA GLU A 100 -25.72 -18.24 9.57
C GLU A 100 -25.33 -18.67 8.15
N LEU A 101 -25.74 -19.88 7.74
CA LEU A 101 -25.79 -20.28 6.33
C LEU A 101 -27.08 -19.74 5.72
N VAL A 102 -26.97 -18.82 4.77
CA VAL A 102 -28.09 -18.09 4.17
C VAL A 102 -28.71 -18.88 3.01
N THR A 103 -27.88 -19.40 2.13
CA THR A 103 -28.30 -20.14 0.92
C THR A 103 -27.15 -21.01 0.42
N ALA A 104 -27.48 -22.10 -0.26
CA ALA A 104 -26.56 -22.88 -1.09
C ALA A 104 -27.01 -22.91 -2.56
N ASP A 105 -28.04 -22.14 -2.92
CA ASP A 105 -28.52 -21.95 -4.28
C ASP A 105 -27.79 -20.78 -4.93
N SER A 106 -27.07 -21.05 -6.02
CA SER A 106 -26.31 -20.06 -6.79
C SER A 106 -27.21 -19.00 -7.45
N GLY A 107 -28.49 -19.30 -7.67
CA GLY A 107 -29.48 -18.32 -8.16
C GLY A 107 -29.66 -17.11 -7.24
N ASN A 108 -29.28 -17.21 -5.97
CA ASN A 108 -29.38 -16.12 -4.99
C ASN A 108 -28.13 -15.23 -4.93
N HIS A 109 -27.01 -15.59 -5.57
CA HIS A 109 -25.73 -14.89 -5.40
C HIS A 109 -25.80 -13.42 -5.79
N ALA A 110 -26.44 -13.09 -6.93
CA ALA A 110 -26.56 -11.70 -7.40
C ALA A 110 -27.40 -10.83 -6.46
N ALA A 111 -28.47 -11.38 -5.88
CA ALA A 111 -29.32 -10.66 -4.93
C ALA A 111 -28.57 -10.32 -3.63
N LEU A 112 -27.64 -11.18 -3.22
CA LEU A 112 -26.78 -11.01 -2.05
C LEU A 112 -25.49 -10.22 -2.37
N GLY A 113 -25.23 -9.95 -3.66
CA GLY A 113 -24.03 -9.28 -4.15
C GLY A 113 -22.75 -10.10 -3.98
N VAL A 114 -22.84 -11.43 -4.01
CA VAL A 114 -21.68 -12.34 -3.93
C VAL A 114 -21.41 -13.07 -5.25
N ASP A 115 -21.96 -12.57 -6.36
CA ASP A 115 -21.80 -13.09 -7.71
C ASP A 115 -20.51 -12.64 -8.41
N GLY A 116 -19.75 -11.71 -7.81
CA GLY A 116 -18.58 -11.09 -8.43
C GLY A 116 -18.91 -9.85 -9.27
N GLY A 117 -20.14 -9.35 -9.21
CA GLY A 117 -20.54 -8.11 -9.89
C GLY A 117 -20.18 -6.84 -9.09
N ASP A 118 -20.79 -5.71 -9.44
CA ASP A 118 -20.46 -4.39 -8.88
C ASP A 118 -20.65 -4.25 -7.36
N LYS A 119 -21.47 -5.13 -6.77
CA LYS A 119 -21.74 -5.16 -5.32
C LYS A 119 -20.79 -6.08 -4.56
N SER A 120 -19.92 -6.80 -5.27
CA SER A 120 -18.96 -7.74 -4.71
C SER A 120 -17.60 -7.07 -4.53
N THR A 121 -16.93 -7.41 -3.44
CA THR A 121 -15.48 -7.27 -3.32
C THR A 121 -14.88 -8.66 -3.39
N ILE A 122 -14.05 -8.90 -4.40
CA ILE A 122 -13.36 -10.16 -4.62
C ILE A 122 -11.94 -10.03 -4.07
N ILE A 123 -11.53 -11.02 -3.28
CA ILE A 123 -10.19 -11.11 -2.69
C ILE A 123 -9.66 -12.51 -3.01
N ARG A 124 -8.63 -12.60 -3.86
CA ARG A 124 -7.96 -13.87 -4.18
C ARG A 124 -6.52 -13.83 -3.67
N PHE A 125 -6.13 -14.89 -2.99
CA PHE A 125 -4.74 -15.17 -2.66
C PHE A 125 -4.18 -16.19 -3.65
N LEU A 126 -3.07 -15.84 -4.28
CA LEU A 126 -2.45 -16.56 -5.38
C LEU A 126 -1.14 -17.19 -4.91
N ASP A 127 -0.79 -18.31 -5.53
CA ASP A 127 0.55 -18.87 -5.40
C ASP A 127 1.53 -18.30 -6.42
N ARG A 128 2.75 -18.84 -6.41
CA ARG A 128 3.84 -18.43 -7.28
C ARG A 128 3.54 -18.57 -8.78
N ASP A 129 2.67 -19.51 -9.16
CA ASP A 129 2.29 -19.73 -10.55
C ASP A 129 1.13 -18.81 -10.97
N GLY A 130 0.58 -18.03 -10.02
CA GLY A 130 -0.56 -17.15 -10.22
C GLY A 130 -1.90 -17.86 -10.02
N ASP A 131 -1.89 -19.13 -9.60
CA ASP A 131 -3.11 -19.91 -9.40
C ASP A 131 -3.78 -19.53 -8.07
N PRO A 132 -5.11 -19.40 -8.04
CA PRO A 132 -5.83 -19.07 -6.81
C PRO A 132 -5.74 -20.21 -5.81
N LYS A 133 -5.16 -19.94 -4.64
CA LYS A 133 -5.18 -20.84 -3.47
C LYS A 133 -6.43 -20.66 -2.63
N LEU A 134 -6.98 -19.44 -2.63
CA LEU A 134 -8.17 -19.08 -1.90
C LEU A 134 -8.82 -17.87 -2.58
N GLY A 135 -10.12 -17.94 -2.85
CA GLY A 135 -10.93 -16.79 -3.24
C GLY A 135 -12.03 -16.56 -2.23
N VAL A 136 -12.23 -15.31 -1.83
CA VAL A 136 -13.33 -14.87 -0.96
C VAL A 136 -14.09 -13.76 -1.67
N ILE A 137 -15.41 -13.85 -1.64
CA ILE A 137 -16.30 -12.82 -2.16
C ILE A 137 -17.11 -12.26 -1.00
N VAL A 138 -16.95 -10.95 -0.78
CA VAL A 138 -17.72 -10.18 0.20
C VAL A 138 -18.78 -9.39 -0.56
N GLY A 139 -20.04 -9.61 -0.21
CA GLY A 139 -21.17 -8.98 -0.87
C GLY A 139 -21.81 -7.86 -0.08
N SER A 140 -23.11 -7.68 -0.30
CA SER A 140 -23.85 -6.57 0.28
C SER A 140 -23.89 -6.64 1.81
N ALA A 141 -23.89 -5.47 2.43
CA ALA A 141 -24.11 -5.36 3.87
C ALA A 141 -25.60 -5.52 4.20
N LYS A 142 -25.89 -6.18 5.32
CA LYS A 142 -27.21 -6.32 5.93
C LYS A 142 -27.22 -5.58 7.27
N GLU A 143 -28.11 -4.62 7.42
CA GLU A 143 -28.33 -3.92 8.69
C GLU A 143 -29.43 -4.63 9.48
N GLU A 144 -29.14 -5.02 10.73
CA GLU A 144 -30.08 -5.73 11.60
C GLU A 144 -29.77 -5.42 13.07
N ASP A 145 -30.78 -5.03 13.85
CA ASP A 145 -30.71 -4.79 15.30
C ASP A 145 -29.48 -3.97 15.75
N ARG A 146 -29.18 -2.88 15.03
CA ARG A 146 -28.02 -1.97 15.27
C ARG A 146 -26.65 -2.59 14.99
N SER A 147 -26.60 -3.70 14.26
CA SER A 147 -25.38 -4.31 13.74
C SER A 147 -25.39 -4.29 12.22
N ILE A 148 -24.23 -4.07 11.62
CA ILE A 148 -24.02 -4.25 10.17
C ILE A 148 -23.24 -5.55 10.01
N ARG A 149 -23.73 -6.41 9.12
CA ARG A 149 -23.17 -7.73 8.79
C ARG A 149 -22.99 -7.82 7.28
N SER A 150 -22.19 -8.76 6.77
CA SER A 150 -21.90 -8.89 5.35
C SER A 150 -22.24 -10.29 4.86
N TYR A 151 -22.80 -10.41 3.66
CA TYR A 151 -22.84 -11.72 2.99
C TYR A 151 -21.44 -12.08 2.50
N VAL A 152 -21.03 -13.32 2.71
CA VAL A 152 -19.68 -13.80 2.36
C VAL A 152 -19.74 -15.22 1.81
N ARG A 153 -18.86 -15.55 0.87
CA ARG A 153 -18.65 -16.93 0.41
C ARG A 153 -17.22 -17.17 -0.03
N LEU A 154 -16.87 -18.45 -0.13
CA LEU A 154 -15.68 -18.88 -0.85
C LEU A 154 -15.96 -18.89 -2.36
N GLU A 155 -14.99 -18.47 -3.15
CA GLU A 155 -15.06 -18.58 -4.60
C GLU A 155 -15.03 -20.07 -4.99
N GLY A 156 -15.93 -20.48 -5.89
CA GLY A 156 -16.13 -21.89 -6.24
C GLY A 156 -17.05 -22.68 -5.29
N ASP A 157 -17.53 -22.08 -4.20
CA ASP A 157 -18.56 -22.64 -3.32
C ASP A 157 -19.89 -21.89 -3.48
N ASP A 158 -20.99 -22.63 -3.53
CA ASP A 158 -22.34 -22.06 -3.64
C ASP A 158 -22.91 -21.62 -2.29
N ARG A 159 -22.32 -22.07 -1.18
CA ARG A 159 -22.74 -21.71 0.17
C ARG A 159 -22.39 -20.26 0.49
N VAL A 160 -23.42 -19.48 0.78
CA VAL A 160 -23.32 -18.09 1.22
C VAL A 160 -23.66 -18.00 2.69
N TYR A 161 -22.80 -17.33 3.44
CA TYR A 161 -22.96 -17.12 4.87
C TYR A 161 -23.22 -15.65 5.16
N LEU A 162 -23.89 -15.39 6.28
CA LEU A 162 -23.92 -14.07 6.91
C LEU A 162 -22.80 -14.01 7.94
N SER A 163 -21.97 -12.98 7.90
CA SER A 163 -20.89 -12.80 8.87
C SER A 163 -21.42 -12.37 10.26
N GLU A 164 -20.69 -12.69 11.33
CA GLU A 164 -21.04 -12.23 12.69
C GLU A 164 -21.00 -10.71 12.83
N ARG A 165 -20.15 -10.06 12.04
CA ARG A 165 -19.88 -8.60 12.06
C ARG A 165 -19.60 -8.13 10.64
N THR A 166 -19.73 -6.83 10.41
CA THR A 166 -19.31 -6.20 9.16
C THR A 166 -17.87 -6.60 8.84
N VAL A 167 -17.64 -7.04 7.61
CA VAL A 167 -16.30 -7.27 7.11
C VAL A 167 -15.67 -5.90 6.85
N PRO A 168 -14.48 -5.59 7.42
CA PRO A 168 -13.76 -4.36 7.13
C PRO A 168 -13.60 -4.12 5.63
N PHE A 169 -13.68 -2.85 5.25
CA PHE A 169 -13.51 -2.44 3.87
C PHE A 169 -12.09 -2.75 3.38
N VAL A 170 -11.99 -3.42 2.23
CA VAL A 170 -10.73 -3.69 1.55
C VAL A 170 -10.61 -2.74 0.37
N ASN A 171 -9.54 -1.93 0.36
CA ASN A 171 -9.24 -1.07 -0.78
C ASN A 171 -8.87 -1.94 -1.99
N VAL A 172 -9.32 -1.55 -3.17
CA VAL A 172 -9.00 -2.22 -4.45
C VAL A 172 -8.25 -1.30 -5.40
N ASP A 173 -7.85 -0.13 -4.92
CA ASP A 173 -7.14 0.90 -5.66
C ASP A 173 -5.71 1.06 -5.14
N PHE A 174 -4.90 1.76 -5.94
CA PHE A 174 -3.50 2.07 -5.64
C PHE A 174 -3.31 2.82 -4.31
N GLY A 175 -4.11 3.86 -4.07
CA GLY A 175 -4.05 4.72 -2.88
C GLY A 175 -4.21 3.91 -1.59
N GLY A 176 -5.00 2.84 -1.65
CA GLY A 176 -5.20 1.84 -0.61
C GLY A 176 -3.94 1.11 -0.12
N TYR A 177 -2.83 1.09 -0.86
CA TYR A 177 -1.64 0.30 -0.51
C TYR A 177 -0.33 1.10 -0.47
N VAL A 178 -0.38 2.42 -0.66
CA VAL A 178 0.78 3.29 -0.62
C VAL A 178 0.71 4.33 0.48
N ARG A 179 1.84 4.93 0.84
CA ARG A 179 1.84 6.11 1.69
C ARG A 179 1.50 7.32 0.83
N GLU A 180 0.35 7.92 1.07
CA GLU A 180 -0.10 9.07 0.26
C GLU A 180 0.75 10.32 0.48
N ARG A 181 1.36 10.50 1.66
CA ARG A 181 2.22 11.65 1.97
C ARG A 181 3.68 11.26 1.90
N PHE A 182 4.51 12.17 1.38
CA PHE A 182 5.96 11.99 1.34
C PHE A 182 6.62 12.19 2.70
N PHE A 183 6.02 13.03 3.55
CA PHE A 183 6.48 13.35 4.89
C PHE A 183 5.39 12.97 5.89
N GLU A 184 5.72 12.10 6.84
CA GLU A 184 4.84 11.67 7.93
C GLU A 184 5.06 12.53 9.19
N GLU A 185 6.15 13.31 9.21
CA GLU A 185 6.55 14.15 10.33
C GLU A 185 5.69 15.40 10.47
N GLU A 186 5.69 15.96 11.68
CA GLU A 186 5.01 17.22 11.96
C GLU A 186 5.68 18.39 11.23
N VAL A 187 4.85 19.31 10.72
CA VAL A 187 5.29 20.51 9.98
C VAL A 187 6.26 21.37 10.78
N ASP A 188 6.18 21.32 12.10
CA ASP A 188 7.08 22.04 13.01
C ASP A 188 8.53 21.56 12.92
N LEU A 189 8.79 20.32 12.49
CA LEU A 189 10.14 19.83 12.28
C LEU A 189 10.86 20.61 11.16
N PHE A 190 10.12 21.21 10.23
CA PHE A 190 10.64 21.97 9.12
C PHE A 190 10.84 23.44 9.51
N THR A 191 12.09 23.92 9.32
CA THR A 191 12.53 25.27 9.71
C THR A 191 12.66 26.23 8.56
N GLU A 192 12.83 25.72 7.34
CA GLU A 192 13.04 26.54 6.15
C GLU A 192 12.43 25.84 4.93
N LEU A 193 11.73 26.63 4.10
CA LEU A 193 11.34 26.27 2.74
C LEU A 193 12.01 27.25 1.79
N ARG A 194 12.82 26.74 0.86
CA ARG A 194 13.35 27.52 -0.26
C ARG A 194 12.67 27.06 -1.54
N ILE A 195 12.20 28.01 -2.33
CA ILE A 195 11.57 27.76 -3.64
C ILE A 195 12.46 28.44 -4.68
N VAL A 196 12.87 27.70 -5.70
CA VAL A 196 13.63 28.22 -6.84
C VAL A 196 13.00 27.69 -8.12
N ASN A 197 12.68 28.58 -9.06
CA ASN A 197 12.19 28.21 -10.39
C ASN A 197 12.77 29.19 -11.44
N PRO A 198 12.55 28.99 -12.75
CA PRO A 198 13.08 29.87 -13.80
C PRO A 198 12.65 31.35 -13.68
N ARG A 199 11.62 31.65 -12.89
CA ARG A 199 11.08 33.00 -12.69
C ARG A 199 11.64 33.69 -11.44
N GLY A 200 12.39 33.00 -10.58
CA GLY A 200 13.02 33.58 -9.40
C GLY A 200 13.18 32.61 -8.24
N GLY A 201 13.44 33.15 -7.04
CA GLY A 201 13.56 32.33 -5.85
C GLY A 201 13.20 33.10 -4.57
N VAL A 202 12.72 32.37 -3.58
CA VAL A 202 12.38 32.89 -2.25
C VAL A 202 12.77 31.88 -1.18
N ALA A 203 13.09 32.35 0.02
CA ALA A 203 13.33 31.51 1.19
C ALA A 203 12.45 31.96 2.36
N ILE A 204 11.71 31.02 2.91
CA ILE A 204 10.84 31.17 4.07
C ILE A 204 11.55 30.51 5.23
N LYS A 205 11.78 31.25 6.32
CA LYS A 205 12.46 30.77 7.52
C LYS A 205 11.58 30.96 8.73
N ARG A 206 11.52 29.95 9.58
CA ARG A 206 10.84 30.03 10.87
C ARG A 206 11.68 30.85 11.84
N LYS A 207 11.09 31.87 12.46
CA LYS A 207 11.75 32.76 13.45
C LYS A 207 10.76 33.21 14.52
N ASN A 208 11.14 33.06 15.80
CA ASN A 208 10.37 33.53 16.97
C ASN A 208 8.88 33.13 16.98
N GLY A 209 8.55 31.90 16.55
CA GLY A 209 7.16 31.40 16.51
C GLY A 209 6.34 31.86 15.31
N GLY A 210 6.93 32.60 14.36
CA GLY A 210 6.33 32.94 13.07
C GLY A 210 7.28 32.63 11.91
N PHE A 211 6.97 33.18 10.73
CA PHE A 211 7.77 33.02 9.51
C PHE A 211 8.26 34.38 9.00
N THR A 212 9.49 34.38 8.49
CA THR A 212 10.10 35.51 7.80
C THR A 212 10.50 35.09 6.40
N VAL A 213 10.39 36.02 5.45
CA VAL A 213 10.77 35.78 4.06
C VAL A 213 12.02 36.58 3.72
N ASP A 214 13.04 35.91 3.21
CA ASP A 214 14.30 36.55 2.83
C ASP A 214 14.05 37.50 1.64
N GLY A 215 14.41 38.77 1.82
CA GLY A 215 14.39 39.78 0.75
C GLY A 215 13.02 40.41 0.46
N VAL A 216 11.97 40.08 1.22
CA VAL A 216 10.64 40.70 1.07
C VAL A 216 10.14 41.23 2.41
N SER A 217 9.86 42.54 2.46
CA SER A 217 9.18 43.18 3.60
C SER A 217 7.66 43.07 3.45
N ASP A 218 6.92 43.12 4.56
CA ASP A 218 5.46 43.17 4.62
C ASP A 218 4.72 41.90 4.14
N ILE A 219 5.36 40.73 4.19
CA ILE A 219 4.66 39.45 3.99
C ILE A 219 3.97 39.01 5.27
N ASP A 220 2.73 38.56 5.14
CA ASP A 220 1.99 37.89 6.21
C ASP A 220 2.69 36.57 6.60
N GLY A 221 3.15 36.50 7.84
CA GLY A 221 3.77 35.29 8.38
C GLY A 221 2.85 34.06 8.33
N LYS A 222 1.53 34.26 8.30
CA LYS A 222 0.56 33.18 8.07
C LYS A 222 0.64 32.63 6.66
N ALA A 223 0.64 33.47 5.62
CA ALA A 223 0.76 33.02 4.23
C ALA A 223 2.05 32.22 3.98
N ALA A 224 3.16 32.68 4.56
CA ALA A 224 4.42 31.94 4.51
C ALA A 224 4.37 30.57 5.22
N GLY A 225 3.63 30.48 6.33
CA GLY A 225 3.39 29.23 7.04
C GLY A 225 2.47 28.27 6.28
N ASP A 226 1.39 28.79 5.69
CA ASP A 226 0.44 28.04 4.88
C ASP A 226 1.12 27.45 3.63
N LEU A 227 2.06 28.19 3.01
CA LEU A 227 2.84 27.70 1.88
C LEU A 227 3.82 26.58 2.27
N LEU A 228 4.45 26.66 3.44
CA LEU A 228 5.26 25.56 3.98
C LEU A 228 4.39 24.33 4.27
N ASP A 229 3.25 24.51 4.93
CA ASP A 229 2.30 23.44 5.25
C ASP A 229 1.83 22.74 3.98
N ARG A 230 1.48 23.48 2.93
CA ARG A 230 1.12 22.94 1.62
C ARG A 230 2.19 22.00 1.06
N VAL A 231 3.47 22.38 1.11
CA VAL A 231 4.57 21.53 0.60
C VAL A 231 4.76 20.28 1.48
N VAL A 232 4.71 20.42 2.81
CA VAL A 232 4.89 19.29 3.75
C VAL A 232 3.68 18.33 3.72
N THR A 233 2.50 18.83 3.38
CA THR A 233 1.25 18.05 3.26
C THR A 233 0.99 17.53 1.86
N MET A 234 1.93 17.73 0.93
CA MET A 234 1.88 17.22 -0.42
C MET A 234 1.55 15.73 -0.43
N ARG A 235 0.57 15.37 -1.28
CA ARG A 235 0.11 14.02 -1.48
C ARG A 235 0.47 13.54 -2.88
N LEU A 236 0.90 12.29 -2.97
CA LEU A 236 0.98 11.59 -4.23
C LEU A 236 -0.42 11.18 -4.68
N THR A 237 -0.69 11.33 -5.96
CA THR A 237 -1.91 10.87 -6.63
C THR A 237 -1.64 9.63 -7.47
N ASP A 238 -0.46 9.57 -8.10
CA ASP A 238 0.00 8.43 -8.88
C ASP A 238 1.54 8.30 -8.86
N ILE A 239 2.07 7.26 -9.50
CA ILE A 239 3.50 6.97 -9.60
C ILE A 239 3.85 6.31 -10.94
N ALA A 240 5.06 6.55 -11.40
CA ALA A 240 5.71 5.82 -12.47
C ALA A 240 7.17 5.51 -12.11
N GLY A 241 7.73 4.47 -12.72
CA GLY A 241 9.17 4.26 -12.73
C GLY A 241 9.88 5.45 -13.39
N LYS A 242 11.07 5.77 -12.87
CA LYS A 242 11.88 6.89 -13.41
C LYS A 242 12.24 6.73 -14.89
N ASP A 243 12.26 5.50 -15.37
CA ASP A 243 12.67 5.14 -16.73
C ASP A 243 11.48 5.16 -17.71
N ASP A 244 10.24 5.27 -17.19
CA ASP A 244 9.00 5.33 -17.98
C ASP A 244 8.63 6.77 -18.37
N ILE A 245 9.32 7.76 -17.78
CA ILE A 245 9.08 9.19 -17.97
C ILE A 245 10.43 9.91 -18.12
N ASP A 246 10.83 10.20 -19.36
CA ASP A 246 12.11 10.83 -19.70
C ASP A 246 12.00 12.27 -20.22
N ASP A 247 10.78 12.78 -20.42
CA ASP A 247 10.48 14.04 -21.11
C ASP A 247 9.94 15.17 -20.20
N ILE A 248 10.24 15.13 -18.90
CA ILE A 248 9.80 16.16 -17.94
C ILE A 248 10.94 17.11 -17.56
N PRO A 249 10.84 18.41 -17.85
CA PRO A 249 11.79 19.40 -17.37
C PRO A 249 11.52 19.72 -15.89
N PHE A 250 12.36 19.19 -15.01
CA PHE A 250 12.30 19.42 -13.57
C PHE A 250 13.06 20.71 -13.19
N GLU A 251 12.53 21.86 -13.58
CA GLU A 251 13.20 23.18 -13.43
C GLU A 251 12.84 23.92 -12.13
N THR A 252 11.82 23.45 -11.41
CA THR A 252 11.44 24.00 -10.11
C THR A 252 12.00 23.12 -9.00
N GLU A 253 12.69 23.71 -8.03
CA GLU A 253 13.22 23.01 -6.85
C GLU A 253 12.67 23.64 -5.56
N LEU A 254 12.09 22.78 -4.72
CA LEU A 254 11.71 23.10 -3.34
C LEU A 254 12.71 22.43 -2.41
N THR A 255 13.37 23.20 -1.55
CA THR A 255 14.26 22.69 -0.51
C THR A 255 13.63 22.88 0.85
N LEU A 256 13.40 21.79 1.57
CA LEU A 256 12.90 21.76 2.94
C LEU A 256 14.03 21.42 3.90
N ARG A 257 14.37 22.32 4.83
CA ARG A 257 15.35 22.05 5.90
C ARG A 257 14.63 21.68 7.19
N ARG A 258 15.06 20.60 7.82
CA ARG A 258 14.58 20.14 9.12
C ARG A 258 15.54 20.50 10.25
N ARG A 259 15.03 20.54 11.49
CA ARG A 259 15.83 20.79 12.70
C ARG A 259 16.87 19.69 12.98
N ASP A 260 16.59 18.47 12.55
CA ASP A 260 17.40 17.27 12.75
C ASP A 260 18.47 17.07 11.67
N LYS A 261 18.88 18.16 11.00
CA LYS A 261 19.95 18.18 10.00
C LYS A 261 19.63 17.39 8.72
N ILE A 262 18.37 17.15 8.42
CA ILE A 262 17.96 16.58 7.12
C ILE A 262 17.46 17.71 6.21
N ILE A 263 17.87 17.69 4.95
CA ILE A 263 17.37 18.57 3.89
C ILE A 263 16.72 17.71 2.83
N HIS A 264 15.44 17.92 2.56
CA HIS A 264 14.75 17.32 1.42
C HIS A 264 14.78 18.29 0.24
N ARG A 265 15.05 17.78 -0.96
CA ARG A 265 14.89 18.51 -2.21
C ARG A 265 13.83 17.82 -3.04
N ILE A 266 12.85 18.61 -3.45
CA ILE A 266 11.70 18.21 -4.23
C ILE A 266 11.83 18.94 -5.56
N LYS A 267 12.04 18.21 -6.64
CA LYS A 267 12.10 18.78 -7.98
C LYS A 267 10.74 18.58 -8.65
N LEU A 268 10.15 19.67 -9.12
CA LEU A 268 8.83 19.71 -9.76
C LEU A 268 9.00 19.94 -11.26
N GLY A 269 8.18 19.26 -12.04
CA GLY A 269 8.01 19.48 -13.47
C GLY A 269 6.57 19.18 -13.88
N SER A 270 6.17 19.61 -15.07
CA SER A 270 4.82 19.35 -15.58
C SER A 270 4.86 18.69 -16.94
N ARG A 271 3.86 17.83 -17.20
CA ARG A 271 3.67 17.18 -18.50
C ARG A 271 2.20 16.90 -18.72
N ASN A 272 1.67 17.30 -19.88
CA ASN A 272 0.27 17.10 -20.26
C ASN A 272 -0.76 17.61 -19.22
N GLY A 273 -0.41 18.68 -18.48
CA GLY A 273 -1.27 19.26 -17.44
C GLY A 273 -1.29 18.52 -16.10
N ALA A 274 -0.41 17.53 -15.92
CA ALA A 274 -0.15 16.89 -14.62
C ALA A 274 1.18 17.38 -14.04
N CYS A 275 1.24 17.46 -12.71
CA CYS A 275 2.40 17.88 -11.95
C CYS A 275 3.15 16.64 -11.43
N PHE A 276 4.45 16.59 -11.67
CA PHE A 276 5.31 15.47 -11.31
C PHE A 276 6.42 15.92 -10.37
N VAL A 277 6.80 15.04 -9.44
CA VAL A 277 7.86 15.29 -8.46
C VAL A 277 8.92 14.20 -8.41
N LYS A 278 10.16 14.62 -8.21
CA LYS A 278 11.30 13.78 -7.81
C LYS A 278 11.78 14.20 -6.43
N LEU A 279 12.11 13.23 -5.59
CA LEU A 279 12.50 13.44 -4.21
C LEU A 279 13.92 12.95 -3.98
N GLU A 280 14.71 13.78 -3.30
CA GLU A 280 16.03 13.40 -2.77
C GLU A 280 16.18 14.03 -1.37
N ALA A 281 16.97 13.40 -0.51
CA ALA A 281 17.38 13.95 0.78
C ALA A 281 18.91 14.02 0.85
N ILE A 282 19.40 15.00 1.60
CA ILE A 282 20.81 15.14 1.94
C ILE A 282 20.92 15.53 3.42
N ALA A 283 22.01 15.15 4.06
CA ALA A 283 22.27 15.57 5.43
C ALA A 283 23.03 16.90 5.44
N ASP A 284 22.61 17.78 6.34
CA ASP A 284 23.08 19.15 6.54
C ASP A 284 24.33 19.16 7.42
N PHE A 285 25.44 18.65 6.87
CA PHE A 285 26.74 18.72 7.53
C PHE A 285 27.84 19.27 6.60
N PRO A 286 28.77 20.08 7.13
CA PRO A 286 29.98 20.44 6.39
C PRO A 286 30.79 19.16 6.14
N GLY A 287 31.03 18.83 4.87
CA GLY A 287 31.57 17.53 4.47
C GLY A 287 32.79 17.04 5.27
N GLY A 288 32.81 15.74 5.57
CA GLY A 288 33.87 15.05 6.32
C GLY A 288 33.39 13.67 6.80
N LYS A 289 34.31 12.74 7.10
CA LYS A 289 33.94 11.47 7.77
C LYS A 289 33.66 11.76 9.25
N ILE A 290 32.50 11.33 9.75
CA ILE A 290 32.21 11.35 11.20
C ILE A 290 33.15 10.32 11.85
N ALA A 291 34.19 10.78 12.54
CA ALA A 291 35.12 9.94 13.30
C ALA A 291 34.85 10.13 14.79
N ILE A 292 34.70 9.04 15.54
CA ILE A 292 34.51 9.07 17.00
C ILE A 292 35.86 8.78 17.66
N SER A 293 36.28 9.64 18.59
CA SER A 293 37.52 9.48 19.37
C SER A 293 37.19 9.20 20.84
N PRO A 294 38.02 8.41 21.56
CA PRO A 294 37.76 8.05 22.97
C PRO A 294 37.74 9.24 23.95
N ASP A 295 38.35 10.37 23.57
CA ASP A 295 38.58 11.52 24.45
C ASP A 295 37.56 12.66 24.23
N GLU A 296 36.49 12.40 23.50
CA GLU A 296 35.49 13.41 23.14
C GLU A 296 34.53 13.72 24.30
N SER A 297 34.07 14.97 24.35
CA SER A 297 33.05 15.37 25.31
C SER A 297 31.71 14.72 24.98
N ASP A 298 30.89 14.48 26.00
CA ASP A 298 29.51 13.99 25.84
C ASP A 298 28.69 14.84 24.86
N GLU A 299 28.93 16.15 24.82
CA GLU A 299 28.27 17.08 23.89
C GLU A 299 28.68 16.80 22.44
N SER A 300 29.97 16.59 22.18
CA SER A 300 30.47 16.24 20.84
C SER A 300 29.98 14.88 20.38
N LEU A 301 29.93 13.89 21.28
CA LEU A 301 29.42 12.56 20.98
C LEU A 301 27.94 12.60 20.60
N ARG A 302 27.10 13.36 21.33
CA ARG A 302 25.68 13.55 21.00
C ARG A 302 25.47 14.21 19.65
N GLU A 303 26.29 15.21 19.31
CA GLU A 303 26.21 15.86 18.00
C GLU A 303 26.54 14.87 16.88
N LYS A 304 27.57 14.04 17.05
CA LYS A 304 27.94 13.00 16.07
C LYS A 304 26.91 11.90 15.95
N GLU A 305 26.32 11.48 17.07
CA GLU A 305 25.21 10.52 17.08
C GLU A 305 24.02 11.05 16.28
N ALA A 306 23.61 12.30 16.51
CA ALA A 306 22.53 12.94 15.74
C ALA A 306 22.84 13.01 14.24
N LEU A 307 24.10 13.28 13.87
CA LEU A 307 24.54 13.28 12.47
C LEU A 307 24.51 11.90 11.82
N LEU A 308 24.87 10.84 12.56
CA LEU A 308 24.79 9.46 12.06
C LEU A 308 23.33 9.05 11.83
N ILE A 309 22.43 9.38 12.77
CA ILE A 309 20.99 9.13 12.63
C ILE A 309 20.43 9.88 11.40
N ALA A 310 20.82 11.14 11.20
CA ALA A 310 20.39 11.91 10.04
C ALA A 310 20.90 11.31 8.72
N ALA A 311 22.14 10.81 8.68
CA ALA A 311 22.70 10.15 7.50
C ALA A 311 21.96 8.86 7.15
N GLU A 312 21.67 8.00 8.14
CA GLU A 312 20.92 6.76 7.93
C GLU A 312 19.48 7.04 7.43
N ALA A 313 18.83 8.07 7.99
CA ALA A 313 17.50 8.50 7.54
C ALA A 313 17.52 9.02 6.09
N VAL A 314 18.59 9.74 5.70
CA VAL A 314 18.79 10.20 4.32
C VAL A 314 18.97 9.04 3.35
N ASP A 315 19.79 8.06 3.70
CA ASP A 315 20.01 6.87 2.86
C ASP A 315 18.71 6.09 2.69
N THR A 316 17.98 5.84 3.78
CA THR A 316 16.67 5.18 3.75
C THR A 316 15.67 5.92 2.86
N PHE A 317 15.59 7.26 2.98
CA PHE A 317 14.72 8.09 2.17
C PHE A 317 15.09 8.00 0.68
N ASN A 318 16.37 8.14 0.36
CA ASN A 318 16.85 8.08 -1.03
C ASN A 318 16.64 6.69 -1.65
N GLU A 319 16.89 5.61 -0.91
CA GLU A 319 16.62 4.25 -1.36
C GLU A 319 15.14 4.04 -1.70
N GLN A 320 14.24 4.63 -0.91
CA GLN A 320 12.80 4.56 -1.15
C GLN A 320 12.38 5.35 -2.40
N HIS A 321 13.02 6.48 -2.70
CA HIS A 321 12.53 7.46 -3.69
C HIS A 321 13.30 7.51 -5.02
N GLN A 322 14.57 7.09 -5.07
CA GLN A 322 15.46 7.27 -6.25
C GLN A 322 15.00 6.58 -7.55
N GLY A 323 14.09 5.62 -7.46
CA GLY A 323 13.57 4.84 -8.58
C GLY A 323 12.32 5.41 -9.23
N TRP A 324 11.76 6.50 -8.68
CA TRP A 324 10.37 6.85 -8.90
C TRP A 324 10.17 8.31 -9.30
N ILE A 325 9.12 8.53 -10.08
CA ILE A 325 8.54 9.84 -10.36
C ILE A 325 7.09 9.80 -9.89
N TYR A 326 6.70 10.76 -9.08
CA TYR A 326 5.37 10.79 -8.47
C TYR A 326 4.51 11.84 -9.14
N GLU A 327 3.26 11.53 -9.41
CA GLU A 327 2.25 12.54 -9.74
C GLU A 327 1.69 13.10 -8.43
N VAL A 328 1.42 14.41 -8.41
CA VAL A 328 0.84 15.11 -7.26
C VAL A 328 -0.35 15.96 -7.71
N ASP A 329 -1.11 16.48 -6.74
CA ASP A 329 -2.24 17.35 -7.01
C ASP A 329 -1.88 18.53 -7.94
N GLY A 330 -2.75 18.82 -8.91
CA GLY A 330 -2.52 19.84 -9.94
C GLY A 330 -2.34 21.25 -9.38
N ALA A 331 -2.75 21.52 -8.13
CA ALA A 331 -2.45 22.78 -7.48
C ALA A 331 -0.93 23.05 -7.43
N PHE A 332 -0.08 22.03 -7.39
CA PHE A 332 1.38 22.24 -7.37
C PHE A 332 1.96 22.82 -8.66
N ASP A 333 1.18 22.89 -9.76
CA ASP A 333 1.58 23.62 -10.96
C ASP A 333 1.80 25.11 -10.71
N ASP A 334 1.18 25.69 -9.67
CA ASP A 334 1.43 27.08 -9.27
C ASP A 334 2.92 27.34 -9.01
N PHE A 335 3.62 26.39 -8.39
CA PHE A 335 5.06 26.50 -8.10
C PHE A 335 5.92 26.52 -9.37
N ILE A 336 5.39 25.97 -10.47
CA ILE A 336 6.04 25.96 -11.77
C ILE A 336 5.68 27.24 -12.55
N LEU A 337 4.41 27.65 -12.52
CA LEU A 337 3.87 28.69 -13.40
C LEU A 337 4.01 30.12 -12.86
N LYS A 338 4.00 30.30 -11.54
CA LYS A 338 4.05 31.61 -10.88
C LYS A 338 5.47 31.96 -10.43
N THR A 339 5.70 33.25 -10.19
CA THR A 339 6.88 33.67 -9.44
C THR A 339 6.74 33.23 -7.98
N PRO A 340 7.83 32.87 -7.29
CA PRO A 340 7.74 32.47 -5.88
C PRO A 340 7.19 33.57 -4.95
N ALA A 341 7.24 34.85 -5.36
CA ALA A 341 6.64 35.95 -4.61
C ALA A 341 5.11 35.99 -4.74
N GLU A 342 4.55 35.64 -5.91
CA GLU A 342 3.10 35.57 -6.11
C GLU A 342 2.45 34.47 -5.25
N LEU A 343 3.16 33.36 -5.01
CA LEU A 343 2.71 32.27 -4.13
C LEU A 343 2.49 32.70 -2.67
N LEU A 344 3.02 33.86 -2.26
CA LEU A 344 2.93 34.40 -0.91
C LEU A 344 1.82 35.46 -0.77
N LEU A 345 1.12 35.79 -1.85
CA LEU A 345 0.08 36.83 -1.91
C LEU A 345 -1.34 36.25 -2.06
N GLU A 346 -1.46 34.94 -2.21
CA GLU A 346 -2.71 34.17 -2.26
C GLU A 346 -3.09 33.63 -0.88
#